data_AF-A0A352Z8E4-F1
#
_entry.id   AF-A0A352Z8E4-F1
#
_cell.length_a   1.000
_cell.length_b   1.000
_cell.length_c   1.000
_cell.angle_alpha   90.00
_cell.angle_beta   90.00
_cell.angle_gamma   90.00
#
_symmetry.space_group_name_H-M   'P 1'
#
loop_
_entity.id
_entity.type
_entity.pdbx_description
1 polymer ?
#
loop_
_entity_poly.entity_id
_entity_poly.type
_entity_poly.pdbx_seq_one_letter_code
_entity_poly.pdbx_strand_id
1 'polypeptide(L)'
;MKYFNIFIFCCIVLISPLYLWGKQIEFKPALKNPVHISALTVEYNREENIYTAHGMVDLREDTRTLKADYMQYNENTNELIAQGNVVFEDRG
;
A
#
# COMPACT_ATOMS: atom_id res chain seq x y z
N MET A 1 -7.44 25.50 40.82
CA MET A 1 -8.34 24.83 39.85
C MET A 1 -8.25 25.39 38.41
N LYS A 2 -7.35 26.33 38.05
CA LYS A 2 -7.22 26.86 36.67
C LYS A 2 -6.13 26.18 35.82
N TYR A 3 -5.09 25.64 36.47
CA TYR A 3 -3.93 25.02 35.80
C TYR A 3 -4.15 23.56 35.40
N PHE A 4 -5.15 22.89 35.97
CA PHE A 4 -5.45 21.49 35.67
C PHE A 4 -5.96 21.30 34.23
N ASN A 5 -6.81 22.23 33.75
CA ASN A 5 -7.33 22.18 32.39
C ASN A 5 -6.27 22.50 31.32
N ILE A 6 -5.30 23.36 31.66
CA ILE A 6 -4.17 23.68 30.76
C ILE A 6 -3.24 22.47 30.63
N PHE A 7 -3.02 21.75 31.72
CA PHE A 7 -2.19 20.54 31.72
C PHE A 7 -2.78 19.43 30.85
N ILE A 8 -4.11 19.21 30.92
CA ILE A 8 -4.82 18.24 30.07
C ILE A 8 -4.70 18.59 28.59
N PHE A 9 -4.79 19.88 28.24
CA PHE A 9 -4.68 20.33 26.85
C PHE A 9 -3.26 20.10 26.28
N CYS A 10 -2.21 20.33 27.08
CA CYS A 10 -0.83 20.00 26.70
C CYS A 10 -0.62 18.49 26.49
N CYS A 11 -1.22 17.64 27.32
CA CYS A 11 -1.11 16.18 27.14
C CYS A 11 -1.78 15.71 25.84
N ILE A 12 -2.94 16.26 25.48
CA ILE A 12 -3.64 15.88 24.24
C ILE A 12 -2.83 16.29 22.98
N VAL A 13 -2.20 17.47 23.01
CA VAL A 13 -1.36 17.94 21.88
C VAL A 13 -0.08 17.11 21.75
N LEU A 14 0.54 16.70 22.86
CA LEU A 14 1.76 15.88 22.86
C LEU A 14 1.54 14.42 22.43
N ILE A 15 0.33 13.87 22.59
CA ILE A 15 0.01 12.48 22.21
C ILE A 15 -0.50 12.40 20.76
N SER A 16 -0.98 13.51 20.18
CA SER A 16 -1.51 13.55 18.82
C SER A 16 -0.57 13.05 17.70
N PRO A 17 0.77 13.23 17.71
CA PRO A 17 1.63 12.73 16.64
C PRO A 17 1.81 11.19 16.66
N LEU A 18 1.35 10.48 17.71
CA LEU A 18 1.40 9.02 17.75
C LEU A 18 0.23 8.35 16.99
N TYR A 19 -0.80 9.10 16.61
CA TYR A 19 -1.98 8.56 15.91
C TYR A 19 -1.88 8.63 14.38
N LEU A 20 -0.75 9.10 13.83
CA LEU A 20 -0.45 9.04 12.40
C LEU A 20 0.15 7.67 11.99
N TRP A 21 -0.35 6.59 12.57
CA TRP A 21 -0.17 5.27 11.96
C TRP A 21 -1.26 5.12 10.92
N GLY A 22 -0.96 5.58 9.70
CA GLY A 22 -1.86 5.42 8.56
C GLY A 22 -2.23 3.94 8.45
N LYS A 23 -3.48 3.61 8.75
CA LYS A 23 -4.01 2.26 8.61
C LYS A 23 -3.82 1.86 7.15
N GLN A 24 -2.89 0.95 6.89
CA GLN A 24 -2.76 0.35 5.57
C GLN A 24 -4.10 -0.31 5.26
N ILE A 25 -4.74 0.12 4.18
CA ILE A 25 -5.95 -0.54 3.71
C ILE A 25 -5.47 -1.87 3.14
N GLU A 26 -5.67 -2.94 3.92
CA GLU A 26 -5.41 -4.31 3.49
C GLU A 26 -6.47 -4.68 2.47
N PHE A 27 -6.23 -4.31 1.21
CA PHE A 27 -6.96 -4.83 0.07
C PHE A 27 -6.17 -6.03 -0.43
N LYS A 28 -6.74 -7.23 -0.33
CA LYS A 28 -6.15 -8.46 -0.92
C LYS A 28 -6.83 -8.74 -2.25
N PRO A 29 -6.42 -8.10 -3.36
CA PRO A 29 -6.83 -8.57 -4.67
C PRO A 29 -6.10 -9.90 -4.90
N ALA A 30 -6.81 -11.02 -4.68
CA ALA A 30 -6.29 -12.31 -5.09
C ALA A 30 -6.22 -12.30 -6.63
N LEU A 31 -4.99 -12.23 -7.16
CA LEU A 31 -4.73 -12.37 -8.58
C LEU A 31 -5.01 -13.84 -8.96
N LYS A 32 -5.92 -14.06 -9.90
CA LYS A 32 -6.35 -15.37 -10.41
C LYS A 32 -5.90 -15.61 -11.86
N ASN A 33 -5.66 -14.54 -12.61
CA ASN A 33 -5.34 -14.59 -14.03
C ASN A 33 -3.88 -14.16 -14.28
N PRO A 34 -3.31 -14.47 -15.45
CA PRO A 34 -2.00 -13.93 -15.82
C PRO A 34 -2.00 -12.41 -15.72
N VAL A 35 -1.02 -11.87 -15.00
CA VAL A 35 -0.87 -10.43 -14.78
C VAL A 35 0.21 -9.86 -15.67
N HIS A 36 -0.02 -8.65 -16.17
CA HIS A 36 1.00 -7.87 -16.87
C HIS A 36 1.43 -6.71 -15.98
N ILE A 37 2.71 -6.66 -15.63
CA ILE A 37 3.29 -5.63 -14.77
C ILE A 37 4.26 -4.80 -15.60
N SER A 38 4.08 -3.48 -15.59
CA SER A 38 4.99 -2.52 -16.19
C SER A 38 5.32 -1.41 -15.20
N ALA A 39 6.58 -0.99 -15.15
CA ALA A 39 7.11 0.04 -14.26
C ALA A 39 8.46 0.54 -14.79
N LEU A 40 9.05 1.54 -14.15
CA LEU A 40 10.41 1.98 -14.47
C LEU A 40 11.44 0.89 -14.15
N THR A 41 11.30 0.23 -12.99
CA THR A 41 12.12 -0.91 -12.61
C THR A 41 11.25 -2.03 -12.07
N VAL A 42 11.56 -3.25 -12.46
CA VAL A 42 10.94 -4.48 -11.92
C VAL A 42 12.06 -5.42 -11.50
N GLU A 43 12.01 -5.85 -10.25
CA GLU A 43 12.93 -6.81 -9.65
C GLU A 43 12.15 -8.04 -9.20
N TYR A 44 12.74 -9.22 -9.39
CA TYR A 44 12.19 -10.47 -8.90
C TYR A 44 13.19 -11.15 -7.96
N ASN A 45 12.82 -11.21 -6.68
CA ASN A 45 13.52 -12.03 -5.71
C ASN A 45 13.00 -13.47 -5.80
N ARG A 46 13.81 -14.34 -6.39
CA ARG A 46 13.50 -15.76 -6.57
C ARG A 46 13.48 -16.55 -5.27
N GLU A 47 14.28 -16.18 -4.27
CA GLU A 47 14.33 -16.92 -3.00
C GLU A 47 13.04 -16.73 -2.20
N GLU A 48 12.46 -15.54 -2.27
CA GLU A 48 11.26 -15.16 -1.53
C GLU A 48 9.97 -15.22 -2.40
N ASN A 49 10.11 -15.42 -3.72
CA ASN A 49 9.06 -15.28 -4.73
C ASN A 49 8.32 -13.93 -4.65
N ILE A 50 9.11 -12.85 -4.58
CA ILE A 50 8.60 -11.48 -4.46
C ILE A 50 8.96 -10.68 -5.72
N TYR A 51 7.94 -10.07 -6.34
CA TYR A 51 8.09 -9.07 -7.39
C TYR A 51 8.01 -7.70 -6.77
N THR A 52 9.01 -6.86 -7.05
CA THR A 52 9.05 -5.47 -6.60
C THR A 52 9.09 -4.57 -7.82
N ALA A 53 8.14 -3.64 -7.92
CA ALA A 53 8.06 -2.68 -9.00
C ALA A 53 8.12 -1.25 -8.45
N HIS A 54 8.93 -0.40 -9.07
CA HIS A 54 9.07 1.01 -8.69
C HIS A 54 8.89 1.93 -9.89
N GLY A 55 8.19 3.03 -9.64
CA GLY A 55 7.97 4.15 -10.56
C GLY A 55 6.97 3.83 -11.67
N MET A 56 5.92 4.65 -11.79
CA MET A 56 4.90 4.53 -12.83
C MET A 56 4.37 3.07 -12.98
N VAL A 57 4.06 2.43 -11.86
CA VAL A 57 3.56 1.05 -11.87
C VAL A 57 2.19 1.02 -12.53
N ASP A 58 2.01 0.13 -13.50
CA ASP A 58 0.76 -0.22 -14.16
C ASP A 58 0.69 -1.76 -14.22
N LEU A 59 -0.16 -2.32 -13.35
CA LEU A 59 -0.51 -3.73 -13.31
C LEU A 59 -1.89 -3.92 -13.93
N ARG A 60 -2.00 -4.91 -14.81
CA ARG A 60 -3.27 -5.29 -15.46
C ARG A 60 -3.54 -6.77 -15.29
N GLU A 61 -4.73 -7.07 -14.80
CA GLU A 61 -5.27 -8.42 -14.65
C GLU A 61 -6.68 -8.43 -15.27
N ASP A 62 -6.81 -8.90 -16.50
CA ASP A 62 -8.10 -8.96 -17.20
C ASP A 62 -8.83 -7.59 -17.23
N THR A 63 -9.95 -7.44 -16.51
CA THR A 63 -10.70 -6.17 -16.36
C THR A 63 -10.22 -5.27 -15.22
N ARG A 64 -9.27 -5.75 -14.40
CA ARG A 64 -8.73 -5.04 -13.24
C ARG A 64 -7.43 -4.33 -13.59
N THR A 65 -7.30 -3.10 -13.10
CA THR A 65 -6.08 -2.31 -13.27
C THR A 65 -5.66 -1.71 -11.94
N LEU A 66 -4.35 -1.66 -11.71
CA LEU A 66 -3.74 -1.05 -10.55
C LEU A 66 -2.61 -0.14 -11.01
N LYS A 67 -2.65 1.12 -10.58
CA LYS A 67 -1.59 2.12 -10.79
C LYS A 67 -1.04 2.57 -9.44
N ALA A 68 0.27 2.71 -9.34
CA ALA A 68 0.95 3.16 -8.12
C ALA A 68 2.37 3.67 -8.40
N ASP A 69 3.01 4.26 -7.39
CA ASP A 69 4.44 4.60 -7.43
C ASP A 69 5.31 3.41 -7.04
N TYR A 70 4.80 2.52 -6.19
CA TYR A 70 5.47 1.32 -5.72
C TYR A 70 4.49 0.15 -5.62
N MET A 71 4.96 -1.05 -5.93
CA MET A 71 4.23 -2.28 -5.72
C MET A 71 5.17 -3.41 -5.29
N GLN A 72 4.69 -4.23 -4.37
CA GLN A 72 5.29 -5.51 -4.04
C GLN A 72 4.22 -6.60 -4.15
N TYR A 73 4.56 -7.71 -4.80
CA TYR A 73 3.68 -8.86 -4.93
C TYR A 73 4.40 -10.12 -4.48
N ASN A 74 3.81 -10.82 -3.51
CA ASN A 74 4.30 -12.10 -3.00
C ASN A 74 3.48 -13.24 -3.61
N GLU A 75 4.11 -14.05 -4.46
CA GLU A 75 3.43 -15.19 -5.11
C GLU A 75 3.09 -16.32 -4.14
N ASN A 76 3.84 -16.48 -3.05
CA ASN A 76 3.57 -17.54 -2.07
C ASN A 76 2.27 -17.27 -1.30
N THR A 77 2.01 -16.02 -0.94
CA THR A 77 0.83 -15.61 -0.16
C THR A 77 -0.29 -15.01 -1.02
N ASN A 78 -0.03 -14.74 -2.30
CA ASN A 78 -0.87 -13.93 -3.19
C ASN A 78 -1.20 -12.54 -2.60
N GLU A 79 -0.28 -11.98 -1.83
CA GLU A 79 -0.45 -10.65 -1.24
C GLU A 79 0.20 -9.59 -2.12
N LEU A 80 -0.56 -8.52 -2.38
CA LEU A 80 -0.12 -7.36 -3.13
C LEU A 80 -0.17 -6.12 -2.25
N ILE A 81 0.96 -5.44 -2.16
CA ILE A 81 1.13 -4.16 -1.46
C ILE A 81 1.37 -3.09 -2.52
N ALA A 82 0.56 -2.03 -2.53
CA ALA A 82 0.76 -0.87 -3.40
C ALA A 82 0.88 0.40 -2.55
N GLN A 83 1.80 1.29 -2.93
CA GLN A 83 2.05 2.53 -2.20
C GLN A 83 2.30 3.70 -3.16
N GLY A 84 1.86 4.89 -2.75
CA GLY A 84 1.99 6.12 -3.52
C GLY A 84 1.02 6.19 -4.71
N ASN A 85 0.20 7.25 -4.73
CA ASN A 85 -0.76 7.54 -5.81
C ASN A 85 -1.56 6.31 -6.28
N VAL A 86 -2.00 5.48 -5.34
CA VAL A 86 -2.63 4.19 -5.64
C VAL A 86 -4.01 4.41 -6.23
N VAL A 87 -4.23 3.88 -7.44
CA VAL A 87 -5.53 3.85 -8.12
C VAL A 87 -5.81 2.40 -8.51
N PHE A 88 -6.89 1.84 -7.97
CA PHE A 88 -7.38 0.53 -8.32
C PHE A 88 -8.75 0.67 -9.02
N GLU A 89 -8.88 0.07 -10.19
CA GLU A 89 -10.15 -0.02 -10.93
C GLU A 89 -10.46 -1.49 -11.20
N ASP A 90 -11.68 -1.91 -10.87
CA ASP A 90 -12.26 -3.19 -11.29
C ASP A 90 -13.50 -2.87 -12.13
N ARG A 91 -13.51 -3.31 -13.39
CA ARG A 91 -14.64 -3.11 -14.32
C ARG A 91 -15.51 -4.37 -14.49
N GLY A 92 -15.35 -5.35 -13.59
CA GLY A 92 -16.15 -6.58 -13.54
C GLY A 92 -17.61 -6.36 -13.18
#